data_AF-A0A7X5D3X8-F1
#
_entry.id   AF-A0A7X5D3X8-F1
#
_cell.length_a   1.000
_cell.length_b   1.000
_cell.length_c   1.000
_cell.angle_alpha   90.00
_cell.angle_beta   90.00
_cell.angle_gamma   90.00
#
_symmetry.space_group_name_H-M   'P 1'
#
loop_
_entity.id
_entity.type
_entity.pdbx_description
1 polymer ?
#
loop_
_entity_poly.entity_id
_entity_poly.type
_entity_poly.pdbx_seq_one_letter_code
_entity_poly.pdbx_strand_id
1 'polypeptide(L)'
;MINILLQVPFSYQYLNKRAEELGTIYDYIRSFFEKNTMIDFLEKMFEWGVIGNSGQRMVFKFLGDRDLSPTNDMILHRPLRIFFAVQSIDKDKN
;
A
#
# COMPACT_ATOMS: atom_id res chain seq x y z
N MET A 1 20.71 6.95 -0.78
CA MET A 1 19.38 7.51 -1.07
C MET A 1 18.35 6.43 -0.75
N ILE A 2 17.55 6.59 0.32
CA ILE A 2 16.54 5.58 0.69
C ILE A 2 15.40 5.66 -0.32
N ASN A 3 15.17 4.58 -1.07
CA ASN A 3 14.08 4.53 -2.03
C ASN A 3 12.75 4.33 -1.28
N ILE A 4 12.00 5.40 -1.04
CA ILE A 4 10.69 5.38 -0.38
C ILE A 4 9.55 4.90 -1.29
N LEU A 5 9.84 4.64 -2.58
CA LEU A 5 8.82 4.23 -3.53
C LEU A 5 8.48 2.75 -3.34
N LEU A 6 7.17 2.49 -3.22
CA LEU A 6 6.61 1.15 -3.25
C LEU A 6 6.66 0.63 -4.69
N GLN A 7 7.25 -0.55 -4.90
CA GLN A 7 7.14 -1.24 -6.19
C GLN A 7 5.71 -1.74 -6.37
N VAL A 8 5.13 -1.57 -7.57
CA VAL A 8 3.77 -2.02 -7.89
C VAL A 8 3.86 -2.95 -9.11
N PRO A 9 3.23 -4.14 -9.09
CA PRO A 9 2.53 -4.74 -7.94
C PRO A 9 3.49 -5.09 -6.79
N PHE A 10 2.94 -5.24 -5.58
CA PHE A 10 3.68 -5.63 -4.39
C PHE A 10 3.07 -6.87 -3.74
N SER A 11 3.93 -7.72 -3.18
CA SER A 11 3.51 -8.90 -2.41
C SER A 11 3.46 -8.61 -0.91
N TYR A 12 2.76 -9.47 -0.17
CA TYR A 12 2.74 -9.44 1.29
C TYR A 12 4.15 -9.58 1.89
N GLN A 13 4.97 -10.50 1.37
CA GLN A 13 6.33 -10.74 1.84
C GLN A 13 7.23 -9.52 1.62
N TYR A 14 7.09 -8.85 0.46
CA TYR A 14 7.81 -7.62 0.18
C TYR A 14 7.49 -6.52 1.20
N LEU A 15 6.21 -6.32 1.51
CA LEU A 15 5.79 -5.31 2.48
C LEU A 15 6.28 -5.61 3.90
N ASN A 16 6.24 -6.88 4.34
CA ASN A 16 6.77 -7.26 5.65
C ASN A 16 8.26 -6.95 5.76
N LYS A 17 9.05 -7.35 4.76
CA LYS A 17 10.48 -7.05 4.73
C LYS A 17 10.73 -5.53 4.74
N ARG A 18 9.97 -4.78 3.94
CA ARG A 18 10.07 -3.32 3.87
C ARG A 18 9.75 -2.66 5.23
N ALA A 19 8.72 -3.13 5.92
CA ALA A 19 8.33 -2.64 7.24
C ALA A 19 9.40 -2.93 8.30
N GLU A 20 9.98 -4.14 8.29
CA GLU A 20 11.09 -4.52 9.16
C GLU A 20 12.31 -3.62 8.94
N GLU A 21 12.76 -3.47 7.70
CA GLU A 21 13.88 -2.59 7.32
C GLU A 21 13.65 -1.16 7.82
N LEU A 22 12.45 -0.61 7.57
CA LEU A 22 12.11 0.75 7.99
C LEU A 22 11.96 0.88 9.51
N GLY A 23 11.51 -0.17 10.21
CA GLY A 23 11.42 -0.21 11.66
C GLY A 23 12.78 -0.16 12.37
N THR A 24 13.87 -0.53 11.69
CA THR A 24 15.23 -0.33 12.21
C THR A 24 15.67 1.14 12.21
N ILE A 25 15.04 1.97 11.39
CA ILE A 25 15.38 3.38 11.17
C ILE A 25 14.38 4.30 11.89
N TYR A 26 13.11 3.91 11.92
CA TYR A 26 12.00 4.73 12.39
C TYR A 26 11.24 4.06 13.53
N ASP A 27 11.41 4.56 14.75
CA ASP A 27 10.78 3.99 15.96
C ASP A 27 9.24 3.95 15.87
N TYR A 28 8.61 4.90 15.17
CA TYR A 28 7.16 4.90 15.00
C TYR A 28 6.66 3.74 14.13
N ILE A 29 7.46 3.28 13.16
CA ILE A 29 7.12 2.12 12.33
C ILE A 29 7.21 0.85 13.17
N ARG A 30 8.30 0.71 13.95
CA ARG A 30 8.44 -0.41 14.89
C ARG A 30 7.27 -0.46 15.87
N SER A 31 6.99 0.67 16.53
CA SER A 31 5.92 0.79 17.53
C SER A 31 4.52 0.51 16.96
N PHE A 32 4.31 0.81 15.67
CA PHE A 32 3.07 0.50 14.98
C PHE A 32 2.90 -1.02 14.77
N PHE A 33 3.93 -1.70 14.27
CA PHE A 33 3.89 -3.14 14.00
C PHE A 33 4.10 -4.03 15.23
N GLU A 34 4.48 -3.47 16.38
CA GLU A 34 4.37 -4.15 17.69
C GLU A 34 2.91 -4.34 18.14
N LYS A 35 2.00 -3.50 17.64
CA LYS A 35 0.58 -3.45 18.07
C LYS A 35 -0.40 -3.95 17.02
N ASN A 36 0.03 -4.00 15.76
CA ASN A 36 -0.82 -4.34 14.62
C ASN A 36 -0.11 -5.36 13.74
N THR A 37 -0.85 -6.33 13.20
CA THR A 37 -0.28 -7.22 12.19
C THR A 37 -0.28 -6.56 10.81
N MET A 38 0.59 -7.00 9.91
CA MET A 38 0.57 -6.54 8.52
C MET A 38 -0.78 -6.84 7.84
N ILE A 39 -1.43 -7.95 8.18
CA ILE A 39 -2.75 -8.29 7.65
C ILE A 39 -3.81 -7.29 8.11
N ASP A 40 -3.84 -6.91 9.39
CA ASP A 40 -4.80 -5.92 9.89
C ASP A 40 -4.64 -4.56 9.19
N PHE A 41 -3.38 -4.17 8.96
CA PHE A 41 -3.06 -2.96 8.21
C PHE A 41 -3.56 -3.04 6.76
N LEU A 42 -3.31 -4.15 6.07
CA LEU A 42 -3.74 -4.34 4.69
C LEU A 42 -5.26 -4.39 4.55
N GLU A 43 -5.96 -5.05 5.46
CA GLU A 43 -7.43 -5.04 5.51
C GLU A 43 -7.97 -3.62 5.67
N LYS A 44 -7.36 -2.80 6.53
CA LYS A 44 -7.75 -1.38 6.67
C LYS A 44 -7.50 -0.57 5.41
N MET A 45 -6.36 -0.79 4.76
CA MET A 45 -6.04 -0.13 3.49
C MET A 45 -7.01 -0.55 2.37
N PHE A 46 -7.46 -1.80 2.37
CA PHE A 46 -8.48 -2.29 1.45
C PHE A 46 -9.86 -1.69 1.76
N GLU A 47 -10.25 -1.64 3.03
CA GLU A 47 -11.49 -1.03 3.51
C GLU A 47 -11.58 0.45 3.09
N TRP A 48 -10.48 1.19 3.17
CA TRP A 48 -10.37 2.57 2.72
C TRP A 48 -10.28 2.73 1.19
N GLY A 49 -10.26 1.63 0.45
CA GLY A 49 -10.18 1.65 -1.02
C GLY A 49 -8.83 2.10 -1.57
N VAL A 50 -7.76 1.97 -0.77
CA VAL A 50 -6.40 2.37 -1.17
C VAL A 50 -5.72 1.29 -2.01
N ILE A 51 -5.92 0.02 -1.65
CA ILE A 51 -5.29 -1.13 -2.31
C ILE A 51 -6.35 -2.10 -2.85
N GLY A 52 -5.92 -2.99 -3.75
CA GLY A 52 -6.68 -4.14 -4.22
C GLY A 52 -5.74 -5.20 -4.80
N ASN A 53 -6.28 -6.35 -5.22
CA ASN A 53 -5.47 -7.38 -5.85
C ASN A 53 -5.15 -7.07 -7.32
N SER A 54 -3.89 -7.33 -7.72
CA SER A 54 -3.42 -7.18 -9.10
C SER A 54 -4.18 -8.12 -10.04
N GLY A 55 -4.44 -7.67 -11.27
CA GLY A 55 -5.13 -8.46 -12.30
C GLY A 55 -6.63 -8.68 -12.06
N GLN A 56 -7.18 -8.16 -10.96
CA GLN A 56 -8.62 -8.20 -10.67
C GLN A 56 -9.30 -6.86 -10.98
N ARG A 57 -10.62 -6.89 -11.14
CA ARG A 57 -11.43 -5.67 -11.18
C ARG A 57 -11.18 -4.88 -9.89
N MET A 58 -11.19 -3.55 -9.99
CA MET A 58 -11.14 -2.69 -8.81
C MET A 58 -12.36 -2.97 -7.93
N VAL A 59 -12.10 -3.46 -6.73
CA VAL A 59 -13.10 -3.89 -5.75
C VAL A 59 -13.00 -3.01 -4.51
N PHE A 60 -14.14 -2.68 -3.92
CA PHE A 60 -14.21 -1.84 -2.74
C PHE A 60 -15.08 -2.49 -1.67
N LYS A 61 -14.52 -2.70 -0.47
CA LYS A 61 -15.26 -3.30 0.65
C LYS A 61 -16.55 -2.51 0.98
N PHE A 62 -16.51 -1.17 0.87
CA PHE A 62 -17.68 -0.31 1.09
C PHE A 62 -18.77 -0.43 0.01
N LEU A 63 -18.49 -1.09 -1.12
CA LEU A 63 -19.49 -1.43 -2.15
C LEU A 63 -20.02 -2.87 -1.99
N GLY A 64 -19.60 -3.59 -0.95
CA GLY A 64 -19.98 -4.99 -0.71
C GLY A 64 -19.19 -6.01 -1.53
N ASP A 65 -18.04 -5.62 -2.10
CA ASP A 65 -17.17 -6.55 -2.81
C ASP A 65 -16.44 -7.53 -1.86
N ARG A 66 -15.86 -8.60 -2.44
CA ARG A 66 -15.13 -9.66 -1.71
C ARG A 66 -13.88 -9.12 -0.99
N ASP A 67 -13.40 -9.87 0.01
CA ASP A 67 -12.20 -9.55 0.79
C ASP A 67 -10.90 -9.53 -0.04
N LEU A 68 -9.89 -8.86 0.50
CA LEU A 68 -8.53 -8.83 -0.03
C LEU A 68 -7.92 -10.24 0.05
N SER A 69 -7.21 -10.69 -0.98
CA SER A 69 -6.42 -11.92 -0.95
C SER A 69 -4.94 -11.60 -0.69
N PRO A 70 -4.40 -11.81 0.52
CA PRO A 70 -3.00 -11.47 0.85
C PRO A 70 -1.97 -12.37 0.17
N THR A 71 -2.39 -13.51 -0.37
CA THR A 71 -1.53 -14.44 -1.12
C THR A 71 -1.31 -14.00 -2.56
N ASN A 72 -2.14 -13.10 -3.06
CA ASN A 72 -2.01 -12.53 -4.39
C ASN A 72 -1.24 -11.22 -4.32
N ASP A 73 -0.58 -10.89 -5.42
CA ASP A 73 0.00 -9.57 -5.60
C ASP A 73 -1.07 -8.46 -5.47
N MET A 74 -0.67 -7.34 -4.90
CA MET A 74 -1.51 -6.19 -4.60
C MET A 74 -1.05 -4.97 -5.39
N ILE A 75 -1.98 -4.04 -5.60
CA ILE A 75 -1.73 -2.77 -6.29
C ILE A 75 -2.32 -1.62 -5.49
N LEU A 76 -1.77 -0.42 -5.68
CA LEU A 76 -2.47 0.82 -5.32
C LEU A 76 -3.63 1.03 -6.29
N HIS A 77 -4.81 1.35 -5.81
CA HIS A 77 -5.93 1.70 -6.67
C HIS A 77 -5.60 2.89 -7.56
N ARG A 78 -6.08 2.83 -8.81
CA ARG A 78 -5.76 3.81 -9.85
C ARG A 78 -6.11 5.25 -9.48
N PRO A 79 -7.24 5.57 -8.80
CA PRO A 79 -7.53 6.93 -8.36
C PRO A 79 -6.43 7.52 -7.46
N LEU A 80 -5.87 6.74 -6.55
CA LEU A 80 -4.79 7.21 -5.68
C LEU A 80 -3.48 7.40 -6.45
N ARG A 81 -3.17 6.50 -7.39
CA ARG A 81 -2.03 6.68 -8.31
C ARG A 81 -2.16 7.96 -9.14
N ILE A 82 -3.36 8.26 -9.62
CA ILE A 82 -3.66 9.50 -10.35
C ILE A 82 -3.50 10.72 -9.43
N PHE A 83 -4.06 10.67 -8.22
CA PHE A 83 -3.93 11.76 -7.24
C PHE A 83 -2.46 12.12 -6.97
N PHE A 84 -1.60 11.13 -6.74
CA PHE A 84 -0.16 11.38 -6.56
C PHE A 84 0.55 11.80 -7.85
N ALA A 85 0.15 11.28 -9.01
CA ALA A 85 0.73 11.67 -10.30
C ALA A 85 0.38 13.11 -10.70
N VAL A 86 -0.82 13.61 -10.36
CA VAL A 86 -1.25 14.98 -10.65
C VAL A 86 -0.36 16.02 -9.98
N GLN A 87 0.26 15.72 -8.83
CA GLN A 87 1.21 16.63 -8.18
C GLN A 87 2.63 16.63 -8.78
N SER A 88 2.95 15.69 -9.68
CA SER A 88 4.27 15.62 -10.33
C SER A 88 4.40 16.42 -11.63
N ILE A 89 3.32 17.06 -12.12
CA ILE A 89 3.32 17.75 -13.41
C ILE A 89 3.79 19.22 -13.32
N ASP A 90 3.87 19.82 -12.12
CA ASP A 90 4.15 21.25 -11.94
C ASP A 90 5.47 21.59 -11.23
N LYS A 91 6.55 20.80 -11.42
CA LYS A 91 7.90 21.19 -10.93
C LYS A 91 8.97 21.41 -11.98
N ASP A 92 8.72 21.08 -13.24
CA ASP A 92 9.67 21.29 -14.35
C ASP A 92 9.23 22.41 -15.32
N LYS A 93 8.33 23.30 -14.87
CA LYS A 93 7.95 24.52 -15.60
C LYS A 93 8.17 25.75 -14.72
N ASN A 94 9.42 26.08 -14.47
CA ASN A 94 9.92 27.44 -14.23
C ASN A 94 11.45 27.45 -14.30
#